data_AF-A0A8S1NT08-F1
#
_entry.id   AF-A0A8S1NT08-F1
#
_cell.length_a   1.000
_cell.length_b   1.000
_cell.length_c   1.000
_cell.angle_alpha   90.00
_cell.angle_beta   90.00
_cell.angle_gamma   90.00
#
_symmetry.space_group_name_H-M   'P 1'
#
loop_
_entity.id
_entity.type
_entity.pdbx_description
1 polymer ?
#
loop_
_entity_poly.entity_id
_entity_poly.type
_entity_poly.pdbx_seq_one_letter_code
_entity_poly.pdbx_strand_id
1 'polypeptide(L)'
;MVNAFNTNNIQSFLRQLSFYKFKMQKNKQNQKQYFHPYFQKGRRDLLNKIQRITNDKLNQDNLDQVSSLEQIKIQNQQLQGQLQQLKINQQYKLKQLIIQAKIQATLASRVERITQNMAFIYGEDRQSEFAKPMKLFFKIIQGYRADQQERIIAFLIFEMDFPTPISENYSPIQFPYY
;
A
#
# COMPACT_ATOMS: atom_id res chain seq x y z
N MET A 1 49.00 26.71 -24.28
CA MET A 1 47.61 26.33 -23.96
C MET A 1 46.82 26.30 -25.25
N VAL A 2 46.19 25.19 -25.59
CA VAL A 2 45.39 25.09 -26.81
C VAL A 2 44.07 25.84 -26.57
N ASN A 3 43.88 26.99 -27.21
CA ASN A 3 42.60 27.68 -27.22
C ASN A 3 41.63 26.88 -28.10
N ALA A 4 40.93 25.91 -27.50
CA ALA A 4 40.00 25.03 -28.20
C ALA A 4 38.73 25.76 -28.72
N PHE A 5 38.49 26.99 -28.28
CA PHE A 5 37.35 27.82 -28.68
C PHE A 5 37.81 29.26 -28.98
N ASN A 6 37.13 29.91 -29.92
CA ASN A 6 37.38 31.31 -30.30
C ASN A 6 36.76 32.34 -29.32
N THR A 7 36.19 31.88 -28.20
CA THR A 7 35.51 32.74 -27.22
C THR A 7 35.90 32.35 -25.81
N ASN A 8 36.19 33.34 -24.96
CA ASN A 8 36.46 33.13 -23.54
C ASN A 8 35.19 33.14 -22.66
N ASN A 9 34.02 33.37 -23.27
CA ASN A 9 32.76 33.42 -22.55
C ASN A 9 32.25 32.01 -22.22
N ILE A 10 32.25 31.67 -20.93
CA ILE A 10 31.76 30.38 -20.42
C ILE A 10 30.29 30.14 -20.77
N GLN A 11 29.46 31.18 -20.85
CA GLN A 11 28.04 31.04 -21.21
C GLN A 11 27.88 30.55 -22.65
N SER A 12 28.75 30.97 -23.56
CA SER A 12 28.76 30.46 -24.94
C SER A 12 29.07 28.96 -24.96
N PHE A 13 30.01 28.51 -24.11
CA PHE A 13 30.32 27.09 -23.97
C PHE A 13 29.13 26.29 -23.40
N LEU A 14 28.52 26.77 -22.32
CA LEU A 14 27.34 26.13 -21.73
C LEU A 14 26.17 26.05 -22.71
N ARG A 15 25.95 27.11 -23.49
CA ARG A 15 24.93 27.13 -24.54
C ARG A 15 25.19 26.09 -25.62
N GLN A 16 26.45 25.92 -26.05
CA GLN A 16 26.81 24.88 -27.01
C GLN A 16 26.54 23.48 -26.44
N LEU A 17 26.89 23.24 -25.17
CA LEU A 17 26.55 21.98 -24.50
C LEU A 17 25.05 21.68 -24.53
N SER A 18 24.21 22.68 -24.24
CA SER A 18 22.74 22.56 -24.33
C SER A 18 22.27 22.20 -25.75
N PHE A 19 22.85 22.82 -26.79
CA PHE A 19 22.54 22.49 -28.19
C PHE A 19 22.95 21.09 -28.62
N TYR A 20 23.80 20.41 -27.87
CA TYR A 20 24.17 19.02 -28.13
C TYR A 20 23.58 18.07 -27.08
N LYS A 21 22.52 18.51 -26.36
CA LYS A 21 21.81 17.72 -25.34
C LYS A 21 22.69 17.21 -24.18
N PHE A 22 23.80 17.89 -23.88
CA PHE A 22 24.57 17.57 -22.68
C PHE A 22 23.78 17.97 -21.43
N LYS A 23 23.61 17.03 -20.51
CA LYS A 23 22.90 17.25 -19.25
C LYS A 23 23.89 17.57 -18.15
N MET A 24 23.61 18.63 -17.38
CA MET A 24 24.38 18.93 -16.17
C MET A 24 23.94 18.00 -15.04
N GLN A 25 24.90 17.33 -14.43
CA GLN A 25 24.74 16.53 -13.22
C GLN A 25 25.67 17.09 -12.15
N LYS A 26 25.30 16.93 -10.87
CA LYS A 26 26.15 17.31 -9.74
C LYS A 26 26.79 16.04 -9.19
N ASN A 27 28.10 16.06 -8.98
CA ASN A 27 28.78 14.94 -8.33
C ASN A 27 28.54 14.97 -6.80
N LYS A 28 29.07 13.96 -6.09
CA LYS A 28 28.99 13.87 -4.61
C LYS A 28 29.61 15.08 -3.88
N GLN A 29 30.47 15.83 -4.56
CA GLN A 29 31.13 17.05 -4.07
C GLN A 29 30.43 18.33 -4.57
N ASN A 30 29.22 18.23 -5.11
CA ASN A 30 28.42 19.33 -5.62
C ASN A 30 29.03 20.10 -6.81
N GLN A 31 30.04 19.53 -7.48
CA GLN A 31 30.66 20.08 -8.68
C GLN A 31 29.83 19.74 -9.91
N LYS A 32 29.75 20.69 -10.85
CA LYS A 32 29.02 20.53 -12.12
C LYS A 32 29.80 19.61 -13.06
N GLN A 33 29.17 18.53 -13.48
CA GLN A 33 29.65 17.61 -14.52
C GLN A 33 28.65 17.58 -15.66
N TYR A 34 29.13 17.43 -16.89
CA TYR A 34 28.28 17.38 -18.08
C TYR A 34 28.34 15.99 -18.68
N PHE A 35 27.17 15.40 -18.90
CA PHE A 35 27.03 14.04 -19.40
C PHE A 35 26.25 14.01 -20.71
N HIS A 36 26.73 13.18 -21.64
CA HIS A 36 25.99 12.80 -22.83
C HIS A 36 26.24 11.31 -23.12
N PRO A 37 25.22 10.48 -23.40
CA PRO A 37 25.37 9.03 -23.54
C PRO A 37 26.40 8.60 -24.60
N TYR A 38 26.50 9.37 -25.68
CA TYR A 38 27.43 9.12 -26.79
C TYR A 38 28.77 9.84 -26.67
N PHE A 39 29.00 10.59 -25.58
CA PHE A 39 30.28 11.24 -25.31
C PHE A 39 31.07 10.40 -24.30
N GLN A 40 31.81 9.40 -24.80
CA GLN A 40 32.54 8.43 -23.98
C GLN A 40 34.04 8.47 -24.29
N LYS A 41 34.88 8.34 -23.25
CA LYS A 41 36.34 8.32 -23.39
C LYS A 41 36.78 7.11 -24.23
N GLY A 42 37.58 7.35 -25.28
CA GLY A 42 38.08 6.30 -26.17
C GLY A 42 37.12 5.86 -27.28
N ARG A 43 35.86 6.30 -27.28
CA ARG A 43 34.85 5.96 -28.29
C ARG A 43 34.53 7.16 -29.19
N ARG A 44 35.48 7.51 -30.06
CA ARG A 44 35.30 8.62 -31.03
C ARG A 44 34.23 8.33 -32.08
N ASP A 45 33.97 7.05 -32.36
CA ASP A 45 32.93 6.57 -33.27
C ASP A 45 31.52 7.04 -32.88
N LEU A 46 31.27 7.20 -31.58
CA LEU A 46 29.97 7.62 -31.05
C LEU A 46 29.71 9.12 -31.21
N LEU A 47 30.74 9.94 -31.45
CA LEU A 47 30.60 11.40 -31.55
C LEU A 47 29.70 11.81 -32.72
N ASN A 48 29.67 11.02 -33.80
CA ASN A 48 28.81 11.26 -34.96
C ASN A 48 27.30 11.17 -34.62
N LYS A 49 26.96 10.51 -33.50
CA LYS A 49 25.57 10.43 -33.01
C LYS A 49 25.15 11.67 -32.22
N ILE A 50 26.08 12.57 -31.91
CA ILE A 50 25.80 13.81 -31.19
C ILE A 50 25.41 14.87 -32.21
N GLN A 51 24.11 15.03 -32.43
CA GLN A 51 23.58 16.02 -33.37
C GLN A 51 23.19 17.31 -32.67
N ARG A 52 23.48 18.43 -33.34
CA ARG A 52 23.05 19.75 -32.87
C ARG A 52 21.54 19.89 -33.05
N ILE A 53 20.84 20.30 -32.01
CA ILE A 53 19.42 20.67 -32.12
C ILE A 53 19.25 22.14 -32.51
N THR A 54 18.22 22.40 -33.30
CA THR A 54 17.77 23.75 -33.66
C THR A 54 17.01 24.39 -32.50
N ASN A 55 16.95 25.73 -32.47
CA ASN A 55 16.30 26.48 -31.40
C ASN A 55 14.83 26.06 -31.19
N ASP A 56 14.12 25.70 -32.27
CA ASP A 56 12.71 25.33 -32.21
C ASP A 56 12.47 24.05 -31.40
N LYS A 57 13.36 23.06 -31.53
CA LYS A 57 13.28 21.80 -30.79
C LYS A 57 13.62 21.96 -29.30
N LEU A 58 14.50 22.90 -28.94
CA LEU A 58 14.82 23.21 -27.54
C LEU A 58 13.63 23.81 -26.79
N ASN A 59 12.83 24.62 -27.48
CA ASN A 59 11.68 25.27 -26.86
C ASN A 59 10.50 24.29 -26.70
N GLN A 60 10.29 23.38 -27.65
CA GLN A 60 9.31 22.28 -27.53
C GLN A 60 9.63 21.34 -26.36
N ASP A 61 10.87 20.84 -26.26
CA ASP A 61 11.27 19.92 -25.17
C ASP A 61 11.04 20.54 -23.77
N ASN A 62 11.18 21.87 -23.63
CA ASN A 62 10.91 22.58 -22.37
C ASN A 62 9.42 22.76 -22.09
N LEU A 63 8.59 23.05 -23.11
CA LEU A 63 7.13 23.15 -22.94
C LEU A 63 6.52 21.81 -22.51
N ASP A 64 6.96 20.71 -23.12
CA ASP A 64 6.48 19.36 -22.82
C ASP A 64 6.84 18.93 -21.38
N GLN A 65 8.03 19.33 -20.89
CA GLN A 65 8.41 19.09 -19.49
C GLN A 65 7.55 19.85 -18.49
N VAL A 66 7.19 21.10 -18.78
CA VAL A 66 6.34 21.92 -17.90
C VAL A 66 4.93 21.33 -17.83
N SER A 67 4.37 20.91 -18.97
CA SER A 67 3.07 20.23 -19.03
C SER A 67 3.08 18.92 -18.23
N SER A 68 4.15 18.13 -18.32
CA SER A 68 4.30 16.89 -17.54
C SER A 68 4.40 17.15 -16.04
N LEU A 69 5.09 18.21 -15.61
CA LEU A 69 5.19 18.60 -14.20
C LEU A 69 3.84 19.01 -13.59
N GLU A 70 3.01 19.73 -14.35
CA GLU A 70 1.67 20.11 -13.91
C GLU A 70 0.76 18.89 -13.73
N GLN A 71 0.83 17.93 -14.65
CA GLN A 71 0.11 16.65 -14.54
C GLN A 71 0.54 15.86 -13.30
N ILE A 72 1.85 15.77 -13.04
CA ILE A 72 2.39 15.11 -11.84
C ILE A 72 1.92 15.81 -10.57
N LYS A 73 1.83 17.14 -10.56
CA LYS A 73 1.34 17.90 -9.40
C LYS A 73 -0.12 17.62 -9.11
N ILE A 74 -0.97 17.59 -10.14
CA ILE A 74 -2.40 17.25 -10.01
C ILE A 74 -2.55 15.82 -9.49
N GLN A 75 -1.79 14.87 -10.03
CA GLN A 75 -1.83 13.48 -9.57
C GLN A 75 -1.42 13.35 -8.10
N ASN A 76 -0.38 14.06 -7.67
CA ASN A 76 0.04 14.07 -6.27
C ASN A 76 -1.04 14.63 -5.34
N GLN A 77 -1.75 15.69 -5.76
CA GLN A 77 -2.87 16.23 -4.98
C GLN A 77 -4.02 15.22 -4.85
N GLN A 78 -4.35 14.52 -5.94
CA GLN A 78 -5.37 13.47 -5.91
C GLN A 78 -4.98 12.31 -4.99
N LEU A 79 -3.72 11.85 -5.08
CA LEU A 79 -3.20 10.79 -4.21
C LEU A 79 -3.22 11.18 -2.74
N GLN A 80 -2.90 12.44 -2.42
CA GLN A 80 -3.02 12.95 -1.05
C GLN A 80 -4.46 12.93 -0.54
N GLY A 81 -5.43 13.28 -1.38
CA GLY A 81 -6.86 13.17 -1.04
C GLY A 81 -7.28 11.72 -0.77
N GLN A 82 -6.87 10.78 -1.63
CA GLN A 82 -7.14 9.35 -1.44
C GLN A 82 -6.53 8.81 -0.14
N LEU A 83 -5.30 9.21 0.18
CA LEU A 83 -4.63 8.83 1.43
C LEU A 83 -5.37 9.34 2.67
N GLN A 84 -5.90 10.57 2.64
CA GLN A 84 -6.71 11.10 3.73
C GLN A 84 -8.01 10.31 3.90
N GLN A 85 -8.70 10.00 2.80
CA GLN A 85 -9.92 9.20 2.84
C GLN A 85 -9.67 7.80 3.42
N LEU A 86 -8.57 7.15 3.01
CA LEU A 86 -8.19 5.84 3.53
C LEU A 86 -7.91 5.87 5.05
N LYS A 87 -7.26 6.92 5.55
CA LYS A 87 -7.03 7.10 6.99
C LYS A 87 -8.34 7.21 7.77
N ILE A 88 -9.29 8.01 7.27
CA ILE A 88 -10.61 8.16 7.89
C ILE A 88 -11.34 6.81 7.91
N ASN A 89 -11.33 6.09 6.80
CA ASN A 89 -11.95 4.77 6.69
C ASN A 89 -11.32 3.75 7.67
N GLN A 90 -10.00 3.76 7.82
CA GLN A 90 -9.31 2.90 8.80
C GLN A 90 -9.73 3.22 10.24
N GLN A 91 -9.83 4.51 10.60
CA GLN A 91 -10.29 4.91 11.93
C GLN A 91 -11.73 4.47 12.20
N TYR A 92 -12.62 4.59 11.21
CA TYR A 92 -13.99 4.11 11.34
C TYR A 92 -14.05 2.60 11.56
N LYS A 93 -13.30 1.83 10.76
CA LYS A 93 -13.20 0.36 10.92
C LYS A 93 -12.68 -0.04 12.30
N LEU A 94 -11.66 0.65 12.82
CA LEU A 94 -11.14 0.39 14.17
C LEU A 94 -12.19 0.65 15.26
N LYS A 95 -12.94 1.75 15.16
CA LYS A 95 -14.04 2.05 16.11
C LYS A 95 -15.10 0.97 16.07
N GLN A 96 -15.48 0.50 14.88
CA GLN A 96 -16.44 -0.59 14.71
C GLN A 96 -15.93 -1.89 15.36
N LEU A 97 -14.67 -2.25 15.15
CA LEU A 97 -14.07 -3.44 15.78
C LEU A 97 -14.08 -3.36 17.31
N ILE A 98 -13.78 -2.18 17.88
CA ILE A 98 -13.82 -1.99 19.33
C ILE A 98 -15.24 -2.19 19.87
N ILE A 99 -16.26 -1.65 19.19
CA ILE A 99 -17.65 -1.82 19.58
C ILE A 99 -18.04 -3.30 19.51
N GLN A 100 -17.69 -3.98 18.41
CA GLN A 100 -17.97 -5.42 18.24
C GLN A 100 -17.29 -6.26 19.32
N ALA A 101 -16.03 -5.98 19.66
CA ALA A 101 -15.31 -6.69 20.72
C ALA A 101 -16.01 -6.53 22.10
N LYS A 102 -16.54 -5.34 22.41
CA LYS A 102 -17.30 -5.09 23.65
C LYS A 102 -18.62 -5.88 23.68
N ILE A 103 -19.33 -5.93 22.55
CA ILE A 103 -20.57 -6.71 22.42
C ILE A 103 -20.25 -8.20 22.62
N GLN A 104 -19.21 -8.71 21.95
CA GLN A 104 -18.75 -10.09 22.08
C GLN A 104 -18.38 -10.46 23.51
N ALA A 105 -17.60 -9.61 24.21
CA ALA A 105 -17.25 -9.83 25.61
C ALA A 105 -18.50 -9.90 26.50
N THR A 106 -19.47 -9.00 26.28
CA THR A 106 -20.73 -8.97 27.03
C THR A 106 -21.56 -10.24 26.79
N LEU A 107 -21.65 -10.70 25.53
CA LEU A 107 -22.34 -11.93 25.16
C LEU A 107 -21.67 -13.15 25.81
N ALA A 108 -20.33 -13.21 25.78
CA ALA A 108 -19.59 -14.27 26.42
C ALA A 108 -19.91 -14.33 27.93
N SER A 109 -19.79 -13.22 28.67
CA SER A 109 -20.09 -13.20 30.10
C SER A 109 -21.53 -13.63 30.41
N ARG A 110 -22.51 -13.25 29.57
CA ARG A 110 -23.91 -13.69 29.73
C ARG A 110 -24.06 -15.19 29.53
N VAL A 111 -23.44 -15.74 28.50
CA VAL A 111 -23.49 -17.18 28.22
C VAL A 111 -22.78 -17.98 29.28
N GLU A 112 -21.69 -17.47 29.85
CA GLU A 112 -20.96 -18.12 30.93
C GLU A 112 -21.86 -18.23 32.17
N ARG A 113 -22.55 -17.14 32.52
CA ARG A 113 -23.52 -17.12 33.61
C ARG A 113 -24.69 -18.09 33.37
N ILE A 114 -25.22 -18.16 32.15
CA ILE A 114 -26.25 -19.16 31.81
C ILE A 114 -25.71 -20.57 32.01
N THR A 115 -24.49 -20.85 31.56
CA THR A 115 -23.85 -22.16 31.70
C THR A 115 -23.68 -22.55 33.18
N GLN A 116 -23.20 -21.62 34.00
CA GLN A 116 -23.07 -21.82 35.46
C GLN A 116 -24.42 -22.08 36.12
N ASN A 117 -25.46 -21.34 35.75
CA ASN A 117 -26.81 -21.57 36.27
C ASN A 117 -27.36 -22.94 35.84
N MET A 118 -27.15 -23.35 34.59
CA MET A 118 -27.60 -24.65 34.10
C MET A 118 -26.86 -25.80 34.81
N ALA A 119 -25.56 -25.65 35.05
CA ALA A 119 -24.78 -26.62 35.83
C ALA A 119 -25.35 -26.83 37.24
N PHE A 120 -25.74 -25.74 37.91
CA PHE A 120 -26.36 -25.79 39.22
C PHE A 120 -27.74 -26.49 39.20
N ILE A 121 -28.54 -26.27 38.15
CA ILE A 121 -29.90 -26.81 38.04
C ILE A 121 -29.92 -28.31 37.69
N TYR A 122 -29.03 -28.76 36.81
CA TYR A 122 -29.07 -30.12 36.25
C TYR A 122 -28.08 -31.12 36.87
N GLY A 123 -27.24 -30.68 37.80
CA GLY A 123 -26.21 -31.51 38.46
C GLY A 123 -24.97 -31.75 37.59
N GLU A 124 -23.83 -32.07 38.24
CA GLU A 124 -22.52 -32.21 37.57
C GLU A 124 -22.51 -33.25 36.44
N ASP A 125 -23.34 -34.30 36.52
CA ASP A 125 -23.38 -35.39 35.53
C ASP A 125 -23.80 -34.93 34.12
N ARG A 126 -24.76 -33.99 34.01
CA ARG A 126 -25.16 -33.41 32.71
C ARG A 126 -24.36 -32.19 32.30
N GLN A 127 -23.52 -31.66 33.19
CA GLN A 127 -22.67 -30.51 32.91
C GLN A 127 -21.66 -30.80 31.79
N SER A 128 -21.23 -32.05 31.67
CA SER A 128 -20.32 -32.53 30.61
C SER A 128 -20.93 -32.44 29.20
N GLU A 129 -22.25 -32.61 29.06
CA GLU A 129 -22.97 -32.52 27.79
C GLU A 129 -23.03 -31.07 27.28
N PHE A 130 -23.20 -30.09 28.18
CA PHE A 130 -23.28 -28.66 27.83
C PHE A 130 -21.91 -27.95 27.81
N ALA A 131 -20.90 -28.49 28.48
CA ALA A 131 -19.57 -27.89 28.55
C ALA A 131 -18.85 -27.86 27.19
N LYS A 132 -19.01 -28.90 26.36
CA LYS A 132 -18.38 -28.99 25.03
C LYS A 132 -18.91 -27.91 24.05
N PRO A 133 -20.24 -27.78 23.83
CA PRO A 133 -20.79 -26.72 22.98
C PRO A 133 -20.49 -25.30 23.51
N MET A 134 -20.49 -25.11 24.83
CA MET A 134 -20.19 -23.81 25.42
C MET A 134 -18.73 -23.41 25.25
N LYS A 135 -17.79 -24.34 25.44
CA LYS A 135 -16.36 -24.11 25.18
C LYS A 135 -16.09 -23.79 23.71
N LEU A 136 -16.86 -24.40 22.78
CA LEU A 136 -16.84 -24.09 21.36
C LEU A 136 -17.34 -22.66 21.09
N PHE A 137 -18.49 -22.29 21.65
CA PHE A 137 -19.06 -20.94 21.56
C PHE A 137 -18.08 -19.86 22.07
N PHE A 138 -17.42 -20.09 23.21
CA PHE A 138 -16.43 -19.16 23.74
C PHE A 138 -15.20 -19.01 22.87
N LYS A 139 -14.70 -20.10 22.25
CA LYS A 139 -13.60 -20.02 21.28
C LYS A 139 -13.96 -19.20 20.04
N ILE A 140 -15.21 -19.28 19.59
CA ILE A 140 -15.70 -18.53 18.43
C ILE A 140 -15.86 -17.04 18.77
N ILE A 141 -16.27 -16.70 19.99
CA ILE A 141 -16.58 -15.33 20.41
C ILE A 141 -15.37 -14.57 21.00
N GLN A 142 -14.36 -15.24 21.56
CA GLN A 142 -13.15 -14.60 22.12
C GLN A 142 -12.23 -13.95 21.08
N GLY A 143 -12.68 -13.80 19.83
CA GLY A 143 -12.04 -13.04 18.79
C GLY A 143 -11.58 -13.93 17.65
N TYR A 144 -12.05 -13.59 16.45
CA TYR A 144 -11.53 -14.17 15.22
C TYR A 144 -10.05 -13.83 15.09
N ARG A 145 -9.22 -14.82 15.39
CA ARG A 145 -7.79 -14.82 15.14
C ARG A 145 -7.55 -15.54 13.83
N ALA A 146 -7.03 -14.85 12.81
CA ALA A 146 -6.78 -15.44 11.49
C ALA A 146 -5.90 -16.70 11.57
N ASP A 147 -4.94 -16.74 12.52
CA ASP A 147 -4.10 -17.90 12.80
C ASP A 147 -4.84 -19.08 13.46
N GLN A 148 -6.03 -18.85 14.00
CA GLN A 148 -6.91 -19.88 14.57
C GLN A 148 -8.05 -20.25 13.62
N GLN A 149 -8.20 -19.57 12.48
CA GLN A 149 -9.26 -19.80 11.52
C GLN A 149 -9.24 -21.24 10.98
N GLU A 150 -8.08 -21.74 10.54
CA GLU A 150 -7.96 -23.13 10.07
C GLU A 150 -8.31 -24.14 11.15
N ARG A 151 -7.94 -23.88 12.41
CA ARG A 151 -8.25 -24.78 13.53
C ARG A 151 -9.72 -24.77 13.89
N ILE A 152 -10.36 -23.60 13.84
CA ILE A 152 -11.79 -23.44 14.08
C ILE A 152 -12.58 -24.09 12.94
N ILE A 153 -12.21 -23.84 11.68
CA ILE A 153 -12.85 -24.43 10.50
C ILE A 153 -12.65 -25.95 10.48
N ALA A 154 -11.43 -26.46 10.69
CA ALA A 154 -11.17 -27.90 10.71
C ALA A 154 -11.94 -28.62 11.83
N PHE A 155 -12.05 -28.00 13.01
CA PHE A 155 -12.85 -28.52 14.10
C PHE A 155 -14.36 -28.47 13.80
N LEU A 156 -14.86 -27.38 13.20
CA LEU A 156 -16.26 -27.26 12.79
C LEU A 156 -16.62 -28.26 11.67
N ILE A 157 -15.72 -28.53 10.73
CA ILE A 157 -15.88 -29.57 9.70
C ILE A 157 -15.88 -30.97 10.32
N PHE A 158 -15.08 -31.18 11.38
CA PHE A 158 -15.00 -32.47 12.07
C PHE A 158 -16.25 -32.78 12.91
N GLU A 159 -16.84 -31.77 13.57
CA GLU A 159 -17.99 -31.98 14.47
C GLU A 159 -19.36 -31.65 13.88
N MET A 160 -19.43 -30.92 12.76
CA MET A 160 -20.68 -30.75 12.01
C MET A 160 -20.72 -31.79 10.90
N ASP A 161 -21.56 -32.83 11.04
CA ASP A 161 -21.79 -33.83 10.00
C ASP A 161 -22.05 -33.17 8.62
N PHE A 162 -21.41 -33.71 7.58
CA PHE A 162 -21.51 -33.28 6.17
C PHE A 162 -22.97 -33.26 5.65
N PRO A 163 -23.37 -32.40 4.67
CA PRO A 163 -22.67 -31.28 4.04
C PRO A 163 -23.46 -29.98 4.29
N THR A 164 -23.07 -29.17 5.28
CA THR A 164 -23.51 -27.76 5.25
C THR A 164 -22.54 -27.02 4.33
N PRO A 165 -22.96 -26.49 3.17
CA PRO A 165 -22.03 -25.82 2.27
C PRO A 165 -21.56 -24.54 2.95
N ILE A 166 -20.35 -24.57 3.51
CA ILE A 166 -19.61 -23.38 3.88
C ILE A 166 -19.14 -22.75 2.56
N SER A 167 -20.08 -22.22 1.78
CA SER A 167 -19.73 -21.32 0.69
C SER A 167 -19.01 -20.12 1.31
N GLU A 168 -17.85 -19.77 0.77
CA GLU A 168 -16.95 -18.71 1.25
C GLU A 168 -17.58 -17.30 1.26
N ASN A 169 -18.86 -17.17 0.91
CA ASN A 169 -19.60 -15.92 0.81
C ASN A 169 -20.19 -15.41 2.13
N TYR A 170 -20.11 -16.14 3.23
CA TYR A 170 -20.56 -15.64 4.54
C TYR A 170 -19.43 -14.90 5.26
N SER A 171 -18.97 -13.80 4.67
CA SER A 171 -18.43 -12.70 5.47
C SER A 171 -19.62 -11.88 5.98
N PRO A 172 -19.92 -11.83 7.29
CA PRO A 172 -21.06 -11.10 7.83
C PRO A 172 -20.80 -9.57 7.87
N ILE A 173 -20.07 -9.03 6.89
CA ILE A 173 -19.74 -7.60 6.76
C ILE A 173 -20.56 -6.95 5.64
N GLN A 174 -21.85 -7.29 5.57
CA GLN A 174 -22.84 -6.37 5.00
C GLN A 174 -23.97 -6.24 6.01
N PHE A 175 -23.70 -5.52 7.10
CA PHE A 175 -24.77 -4.84 7.82
C PHE A 175 -25.17 -3.63 6.97
N PRO A 176 -26.38 -3.61 6.37
CA PRO A 176 -26.83 -2.49 5.59
C PRO A 176 -27.43 -1.46 6.56
N TYR A 177 -26.90 -0.25 6.56
CA TYR A 177 -27.72 0.92 6.86
C TYR A 177 -27.65 1.81 5.61
N TYR A 178 -28.73 1.74 4.84
CA TYR A 178 -29.21 2.87 4.05
C TYR A 178 -29.78 3.92 5.00
#